data_AF-A0A7W7QV12-F1
#
_entry.id   AF-A0A7W7QV12-F1
#
_cell.length_a   1.000
_cell.length_b   1.000
_cell.length_c   1.000
_cell.angle_alpha   90.00
_cell.angle_beta   90.00
_cell.angle_gamma   90.00
#
_symmetry.space_group_name_H-M   'P 1'
#
loop_
_entity.id
_entity.type
_entity.pdbx_description
1 polymer ?
#
loop_
_entity_poly.entity_id
_entity_poly.type
_entity_poly.pdbx_seq_one_letter_code
_entity_poly.pdbx_strand_id
1 'polypeptide(L)'
;MAAILVMVVGVLIAAAVTLVMVLNPTPTPQATFPTQDPERSESSVRQAAQLALDTYSSGSYGDFWDLWSSQGQALIKQEDYVRLFQLCPPLVQDGQFTISSVVIEGDNATVQATGPGDQTEFGFVLEGGQWRYTPPVQQETEYRTKTVDQLAQERRAAGTCGTGPSGDPSYDPSPGPSPEPSTGPDPSVDPSSVPTSFLMQG
;
A
#
# COMPACT_ATOMS: atom_id res chain seq x y z
N MET A 1 -85.27 -27.89 34.69
CA MET A 1 -83.82 -28.20 34.67
C MET A 1 -83.27 -28.16 33.24
N ALA A 2 -83.38 -27.02 32.54
CA ALA A 2 -82.84 -26.86 31.17
C ALA A 2 -82.26 -25.47 30.90
N ALA A 3 -82.32 -24.55 31.87
CA ALA A 3 -81.88 -23.17 31.71
C ALA A 3 -80.42 -22.90 32.16
N ILE A 4 -79.75 -23.89 32.78
CA ILE A 4 -78.41 -23.72 33.36
C ILE A 4 -77.29 -24.11 32.37
N LEU A 5 -77.60 -24.92 31.35
CA LEU A 5 -76.60 -25.40 30.38
C LEU A 5 -76.20 -24.37 29.30
N VAL A 6 -76.99 -23.31 29.09
CA VAL A 6 -76.74 -22.35 27.99
C VAL A 6 -75.75 -21.24 28.37
N MET A 7 -75.62 -20.90 29.67
CA MET A 7 -74.71 -19.82 30.08
C MET A 7 -73.23 -20.22 30.13
N VAL A 8 -72.89 -21.52 30.26
CA VAL A 8 -71.49 -21.96 30.34
C VAL A 8 -70.82 -22.00 28.96
N VAL A 9 -71.58 -22.22 27.88
CA VAL A 9 -71.05 -22.29 26.51
C VAL A 9 -70.85 -20.90 25.90
N GLY A 10 -71.67 -19.90 26.27
CA GLY A 10 -71.56 -18.54 25.74
C GLY A 10 -70.34 -17.75 26.22
N VAL A 11 -69.86 -18.03 27.44
CA VAL A 11 -68.71 -17.30 28.03
C VAL A 11 -67.36 -17.84 27.52
N LEU A 12 -67.30 -19.08 27.02
CA LEU A 12 -66.07 -19.67 26.50
C LEU A 12 -65.70 -19.20 25.07
N ILE A 13 -66.65 -18.66 24.31
CA ILE A 13 -66.37 -18.16 22.94
C ILE A 13 -65.81 -16.72 22.97
N ALA A 14 -66.14 -15.94 24.00
CA ALA A 14 -65.64 -14.56 24.14
C ALA A 14 -64.15 -14.46 24.53
N ALA A 15 -63.55 -15.52 25.06
CA ALA A 15 -62.12 -15.57 25.39
C ALA A 15 -61.24 -16.06 24.22
N ALA A 16 -61.81 -16.77 23.25
CA ALA A 16 -61.04 -17.30 22.13
C ALA A 16 -60.80 -16.26 21.02
N VAL A 17 -61.68 -15.27 20.87
CA VAL A 17 -61.57 -14.27 19.79
C VAL A 17 -60.67 -13.08 20.17
N THR A 18 -60.52 -12.76 21.46
CA THR A 18 -59.60 -11.72 21.93
C THR A 18 -58.13 -12.12 21.85
N LEU A 19 -57.81 -13.42 21.77
CA LEU A 19 -56.43 -13.87 21.59
C LEU A 19 -55.93 -13.79 20.13
N VAL A 20 -56.83 -13.81 19.14
CA VAL A 20 -56.45 -13.83 17.72
C VAL A 20 -56.12 -12.44 17.17
N MET A 21 -56.64 -11.36 17.76
CA MET A 21 -56.28 -9.99 17.34
C MET A 21 -54.94 -9.49 17.90
N VAL A 22 -54.30 -10.20 18.83
CA VAL A 22 -52.95 -9.88 19.33
C VAL A 22 -51.84 -10.54 18.47
N LEU A 23 -52.18 -11.51 17.61
CA LEU A 23 -51.18 -12.35 16.92
C LEU A 23 -51.05 -12.09 15.41
N ASN A 24 -51.91 -11.26 14.81
CA ASN A 24 -51.76 -10.85 13.42
C ASN A 24 -51.46 -9.35 13.34
N PRO A 25 -50.20 -8.92 13.57
CA PRO A 25 -49.82 -7.59 13.09
C PRO A 25 -50.08 -7.58 11.58
N THR A 26 -50.91 -6.64 11.12
CA THR A 26 -50.97 -6.25 9.72
C THR A 26 -49.54 -6.17 9.21
N PRO A 27 -49.17 -6.82 8.09
CA PRO A 27 -47.83 -6.65 7.54
C PRO A 27 -47.68 -5.18 7.18
N THR A 28 -47.06 -4.43 8.10
CA THR A 28 -46.56 -3.10 7.84
C THR A 28 -45.73 -3.25 6.58
N PRO A 29 -45.94 -2.44 5.53
CA PRO A 29 -45.05 -2.41 4.40
C PRO A 29 -43.65 -2.21 4.97
N GLN A 30 -42.84 -3.27 4.97
CA GLN A 30 -41.45 -3.16 5.33
C GLN A 30 -40.92 -2.18 4.30
N ALA A 31 -40.60 -0.97 4.75
CA ALA A 31 -39.81 -0.06 3.95
C ALA A 31 -38.57 -0.88 3.59
N THR A 32 -38.49 -1.30 2.33
CA THR A 32 -37.30 -1.88 1.74
C THR A 32 -36.30 -0.75 1.72
N PHE A 33 -35.62 -0.54 2.86
CA PHE A 33 -34.41 0.23 2.86
C PHE A 33 -33.49 -0.47 1.86
N PRO A 34 -32.89 0.26 0.90
CA PRO A 34 -31.88 -0.34 0.05
C PRO A 34 -30.87 -1.00 1.00
N THR A 35 -30.68 -2.30 0.86
CA THR A 35 -29.59 -3.01 1.54
C THR A 35 -28.32 -2.35 1.01
N GLN A 36 -27.81 -1.37 1.76
CA GLN A 36 -26.48 -0.86 1.53
C GLN A 36 -25.56 -2.05 1.69
N ASP A 37 -24.92 -2.42 0.59
CA ASP A 37 -23.92 -3.46 0.60
C ASP A 37 -22.81 -3.04 1.56
N PRO A 38 -22.62 -3.74 2.70
CA PRO A 38 -21.66 -3.32 3.72
C PRO A 38 -20.24 -3.25 3.15
N GLU A 39 -19.93 -4.05 2.13
CA GLU A 39 -18.64 -4.06 1.43
C GLU A 39 -18.46 -2.84 0.55
N ARG A 40 -19.53 -2.21 0.04
CA ARG A 40 -19.46 -1.01 -0.81
C ARG A 40 -19.77 0.27 -0.05
N SER A 41 -19.49 0.26 1.26
CA SER A 41 -19.66 1.41 2.14
C SER A 41 -18.41 2.29 2.18
N GLU A 42 -18.58 3.60 2.33
CA GLU A 42 -17.46 4.54 2.53
C GLU A 42 -16.54 4.10 3.69
N SER A 43 -17.14 3.62 4.79
CA SER A 43 -16.39 3.15 5.95
C SER A 43 -15.50 1.95 5.65
N SER A 44 -15.96 1.02 4.81
CA SER A 44 -15.16 -0.16 4.43
C SER A 44 -13.93 0.23 3.60
N VAL A 45 -14.10 1.16 2.65
CA VAL A 45 -12.99 1.68 1.84
C VAL A 45 -12.02 2.46 2.72
N ARG A 46 -12.52 3.36 3.58
CA ARG A 46 -11.68 4.15 4.48
C ARG A 46 -10.86 3.26 5.41
N GLN A 47 -11.45 2.18 5.93
CA GLN A 47 -10.73 1.22 6.77
C GLN A 47 -9.62 0.50 6.00
N ALA A 48 -9.90 0.00 4.79
CA ALA A 48 -8.90 -0.67 3.96
C ALA A 48 -7.76 0.28 3.56
N ALA A 49 -8.10 1.52 3.20
CA ALA A 49 -7.13 2.54 2.85
C ALA A 49 -6.25 2.93 4.04
N GLN A 50 -6.83 3.10 5.23
CA GLN A 50 -6.05 3.40 6.43
C GLN A 50 -5.09 2.26 6.76
N LEU A 51 -5.55 1.01 6.71
CA LEU A 51 -4.70 -0.16 6.91
C LEU A 51 -3.53 -0.19 5.91
N ALA A 52 -3.82 0.03 4.62
CA ALA A 52 -2.79 0.01 3.59
C ALA A 52 -1.76 1.12 3.78
N LEU A 53 -2.20 2.35 4.05
CA LEU A 53 -1.32 3.50 4.25
C LEU A 53 -0.51 3.39 5.54
N ASP A 54 -1.10 2.91 6.64
CA ASP A 54 -0.37 2.67 7.90
C ASP A 54 0.69 1.58 7.71
N THR A 55 0.35 0.51 6.99
CA THR A 55 1.29 -0.59 6.68
C THR A 55 2.46 -0.08 5.83
N TYR A 56 2.18 0.72 4.80
CA TYR A 56 3.21 1.37 3.98
C TYR A 56 4.11 2.30 4.82
N SER A 57 3.52 3.16 5.64
CA SER A 57 4.25 4.14 6.46
C SER A 57 5.12 3.50 7.53
N SER A 58 4.72 2.34 8.06
CA SER A 58 5.51 1.56 9.02
C SER A 58 6.75 0.90 8.41
N GLY A 59 6.93 0.99 7.09
CA GLY A 59 8.00 0.30 6.37
C GLY A 59 7.76 -1.19 6.14
N SER A 60 6.56 -1.70 6.46
CA SER A 60 6.17 -3.10 6.26
C SER A 60 5.79 -3.35 4.79
N TYR A 61 6.75 -3.16 3.88
CA TYR A 61 6.50 -3.18 2.43
C TYR A 61 6.03 -4.54 1.89
N GLY A 62 6.44 -5.64 2.53
CA GLY A 62 5.94 -6.98 2.20
C GLY A 62 4.45 -7.10 2.49
N ASP A 63 4.05 -6.72 3.71
CA ASP A 63 2.65 -6.74 4.14
C ASP A 63 1.80 -5.75 3.34
N PHE A 64 2.36 -4.60 2.96
CA PHE A 64 1.68 -3.65 2.09
C PHE A 64 1.41 -4.25 0.71
N TRP A 65 2.37 -4.98 0.13
CA TRP A 65 2.19 -5.70 -1.13
C TRP A 65 1.10 -6.78 -1.02
N ASP A 66 0.92 -7.41 0.14
CA ASP A 66 -0.16 -8.38 0.37
C ASP A 66 -1.57 -7.76 0.35
N LEU A 67 -1.67 -6.43 0.55
CA LEU A 67 -2.91 -5.66 0.47
C LEU A 67 -3.27 -5.20 -0.95
N TRP A 68 -2.40 -5.46 -1.94
CA TRP A 68 -2.65 -5.09 -3.33
C TRP A 68 -3.71 -5.97 -3.97
N SER A 69 -4.27 -5.48 -5.08
CA SER A 69 -5.12 -6.27 -5.96
C SER A 69 -4.33 -7.41 -6.58
N SER A 70 -5.03 -8.48 -6.95
CA SER A 70 -4.41 -9.61 -7.65
C SER A 70 -3.69 -9.18 -8.94
N GLN A 71 -4.27 -8.21 -9.67
CA GLN A 71 -3.63 -7.59 -10.83
C GLN A 71 -2.35 -6.85 -10.45
N GLY A 72 -2.36 -6.08 -9.36
CA GLY A 72 -1.18 -5.35 -8.86
C GLY A 72 -0.05 -6.29 -8.44
N GLN A 73 -0.38 -7.37 -7.75
CA GLN A 73 0.59 -8.39 -7.32
C GLN A 73 1.25 -9.12 -8.51
N ALA A 74 0.57 -9.22 -9.64
CA ALA A 74 1.15 -9.82 -10.85
C ALA A 74 2.21 -8.93 -11.54
N LEU A 75 2.34 -7.65 -11.15
CA LEU A 75 3.25 -6.68 -11.79
C LEU A 75 4.69 -6.81 -11.31
N ILE A 76 4.86 -7.13 -10.03
CA ILE A 76 6.16 -7.20 -9.36
C ILE A 76 6.05 -8.24 -8.25
N LYS A 77 7.08 -9.09 -8.11
CA LYS A 77 7.13 -10.04 -7.01
C LYS A 77 7.31 -9.30 -5.68
N GLN A 78 6.76 -9.85 -4.60
CA GLN A 78 6.91 -9.29 -3.25
C GLN A 78 8.38 -9.05 -2.87
N GLU A 79 9.26 -10.01 -3.14
CA GLU A 79 10.71 -9.93 -2.87
C GLU A 79 11.38 -8.76 -3.61
N ASP A 80 10.99 -8.54 -4.86
CA ASP A 80 11.48 -7.45 -5.71
C ASP A 80 10.94 -6.09 -5.25
N TYR A 81 9.68 -6.05 -4.82
CA TYR A 81 9.08 -4.85 -4.23
C TYR A 81 9.78 -4.45 -2.93
N VAL A 82 10.02 -5.40 -2.02
CA VAL A 82 10.76 -5.13 -0.78
C VAL A 82 12.19 -4.70 -1.08
N ARG A 83 12.87 -5.38 -2.01
CA ARG A 83 14.23 -5.02 -2.45
C ARG A 83 14.29 -3.59 -3.00
N LEU A 84 13.26 -3.13 -3.71
CA LEU A 84 13.19 -1.75 -4.21
C LEU A 84 13.30 -0.72 -3.07
N PHE A 85 12.60 -0.93 -1.96
CA PHE A 85 12.67 -0.04 -0.79
C PHE A 85 13.95 -0.20 0.03
N GLN A 86 14.64 -1.35 -0.06
CA GLN A 86 15.98 -1.51 0.52
C GLN A 86 17.02 -0.72 -0.28
N LEU A 87 16.92 -0.73 -1.62
CA LEU A 87 17.83 -0.01 -2.51
C LEU A 87 17.55 1.50 -2.57
N CYS A 88 16.29 1.89 -2.36
CA CYS A 88 15.83 3.27 -2.34
C CYS A 88 14.78 3.44 -1.23
N PRO A 89 15.21 3.65 0.02
CA PRO A 89 14.31 3.95 1.14
C PRO A 89 13.53 5.24 0.85
N PRO A 90 12.30 5.42 1.37
CA PRO A 90 11.58 6.68 1.20
C PRO A 90 12.27 7.80 1.98
N LEU A 91 12.12 9.05 1.50
CA LEU A 91 12.67 10.24 2.16
C LEU A 91 12.08 10.48 3.57
N VAL A 92 10.79 10.20 3.72
CA VAL A 92 10.09 10.32 5.00
C VAL A 92 9.61 8.94 5.40
N GLN A 93 10.13 8.45 6.52
CA GLN A 93 9.66 7.26 7.20
C GLN A 93 8.61 7.63 8.25
N ASP A 94 7.73 6.69 8.60
CA ASP A 94 6.73 6.86 9.66
C ASP A 94 5.76 8.05 9.45
N GLY A 95 5.56 8.43 8.19
CA GLY A 95 4.65 9.49 7.80
C GLY A 95 3.19 9.10 8.05
N GLN A 96 2.44 9.90 8.79
CA GLN A 96 1.01 9.64 8.95
C GLN A 96 0.24 10.12 7.72
N PHE A 97 -0.70 9.29 7.27
CA PHE A 97 -1.68 9.67 6.24
C PHE A 97 -3.02 10.01 6.88
N THR A 98 -3.64 11.08 6.42
CA THR A 98 -5.02 11.45 6.79
C THR A 98 -5.92 11.35 5.57
N ILE A 99 -6.92 10.46 5.60
CA ILE A 99 -7.90 10.30 4.52
C ILE A 99 -8.89 11.48 4.51
N SER A 100 -8.90 12.23 3.42
CA SER A 100 -9.74 13.43 3.25
C SER A 100 -11.05 13.14 2.53
N SER A 101 -11.04 12.31 1.48
CA SER A 101 -12.25 11.93 0.73
C SER A 101 -12.19 10.52 0.18
N VAL A 102 -13.38 9.96 -0.08
CA VAL A 102 -13.58 8.64 -0.67
C VAL A 102 -14.69 8.76 -1.70
N VAL A 103 -14.45 8.24 -2.90
CA VAL A 103 -15.44 8.14 -4.00
C VAL A 103 -15.54 6.68 -4.39
N ILE A 104 -16.76 6.13 -4.46
CA ILE A 104 -17.02 4.73 -4.82
C ILE A 104 -17.80 4.68 -6.13
N GLU A 105 -17.28 3.91 -7.09
CA GLU A 105 -17.87 3.69 -8.41
C GLU A 105 -17.96 2.18 -8.69
N GLY A 106 -19.07 1.59 -8.27
CA GLY A 106 -19.28 0.14 -8.36
C GLY A 106 -18.28 -0.61 -7.49
N ASP A 107 -17.35 -1.33 -8.13
CA ASP A 107 -16.32 -2.14 -7.48
C ASP A 107 -14.97 -1.43 -7.42
N ASN A 108 -14.92 -0.16 -7.82
CA ASN A 108 -13.73 0.68 -7.73
C ASN A 108 -13.95 1.78 -6.71
N ALA A 109 -12.88 2.20 -6.05
CA ALA A 109 -12.91 3.36 -5.18
C ALA A 109 -11.63 4.18 -5.35
N THR A 110 -11.79 5.49 -5.16
CA THR A 110 -10.72 6.46 -5.17
C THR A 110 -10.66 7.14 -3.82
N VAL A 111 -9.49 7.12 -3.19
CA VAL A 111 -9.26 7.68 -1.86
C VAL A 111 -8.24 8.80 -1.96
N GLN A 112 -8.59 9.99 -1.49
CA GLN A 112 -7.60 11.05 -1.31
C GLN A 112 -7.08 11.03 0.11
N ALA A 113 -5.76 11.07 0.27
CA ALA A 113 -5.13 11.19 1.56
C ALA A 113 -3.98 12.20 1.53
N THR A 114 -3.82 12.95 2.63
CA THR A 114 -2.70 13.87 2.83
C THR A 114 -1.63 13.17 3.65
N GLY A 115 -0.41 13.08 3.12
CA GLY A 115 0.77 12.57 3.82
C GLY A 115 1.80 13.68 4.11
N PRO A 116 3.03 13.31 4.52
CA PRO A 116 4.11 14.26 4.86
C PRO A 116 4.62 15.14 3.71
N GLY A 117 4.22 14.86 2.47
CA GLY A 117 4.50 15.70 1.31
C GLY A 117 3.22 16.40 0.87
N ASP A 118 2.51 15.78 -0.06
CA ASP A 118 1.32 16.34 -0.69
C ASP A 118 0.08 15.45 -0.51
N GLN A 119 -1.06 15.99 -0.90
CA GLN A 119 -2.27 15.21 -1.08
C GLN A 119 -2.11 14.28 -2.29
N THR A 120 -2.36 13.00 -2.08
CA THR A 120 -2.22 11.95 -3.10
C THR A 120 -3.52 11.17 -3.25
N GLU A 121 -3.78 10.70 -4.46
CA GLU A 121 -4.91 9.84 -4.80
C GLU A 121 -4.48 8.37 -4.84
N PHE A 122 -5.28 7.50 -4.23
CA PHE A 122 -5.04 6.07 -4.13
C PHE A 122 -6.25 5.31 -4.68
N GLY A 123 -6.00 4.39 -5.62
CA GLY A 123 -7.03 3.53 -6.20
C GLY A 123 -7.22 2.26 -5.38
N PHE A 124 -8.47 1.80 -5.28
CA PHE A 124 -8.85 0.54 -4.67
C PHE A 124 -9.87 -0.20 -5.53
N VAL A 125 -9.83 -1.53 -5.50
CA VAL A 125 -10.80 -2.41 -6.16
C VAL A 125 -11.33 -3.45 -5.16
N LEU A 126 -12.61 -3.77 -5.22
CA LEU A 126 -13.23 -4.77 -4.37
C LEU A 126 -13.03 -6.17 -4.97
N GLU A 127 -12.18 -6.99 -4.32
CA GLU A 127 -11.87 -8.37 -4.73
C GLU A 127 -12.10 -9.33 -3.56
N GLY A 128 -12.94 -10.36 -3.75
CA GLY A 128 -13.20 -11.37 -2.72
C GLY A 128 -13.77 -10.80 -1.42
N GLY A 129 -14.59 -9.74 -1.51
CA GLY A 129 -15.18 -9.06 -0.35
C GLY A 129 -14.22 -8.12 0.40
N GLN A 130 -13.06 -7.81 -0.18
CA GLN A 130 -12.06 -6.93 0.42
C GLN A 130 -11.61 -5.85 -0.56
N TRP A 131 -11.50 -4.61 -0.10
CA TRP A 131 -10.88 -3.54 -0.88
C TRP A 131 -9.37 -3.75 -0.92
N ARG A 132 -8.83 -3.80 -2.14
CA ARG A 132 -7.43 -4.04 -2.44
C ARG A 132 -6.83 -2.82 -3.11
N TYR A 133 -5.61 -2.46 -2.74
CA TYR A 133 -4.92 -1.32 -3.32
C TYR A 133 -4.54 -1.59 -4.78
N THR A 134 -4.76 -0.60 -5.64
CA THR A 134 -4.37 -0.63 -7.06
C THR A 134 -3.25 0.37 -7.30
N PRO A 135 -2.05 -0.07 -7.72
CA PRO A 135 -0.98 0.84 -8.12
C PRO A 135 -1.43 1.77 -9.26
N PRO A 136 -1.01 3.05 -9.29
CA PRO A 136 -1.36 3.94 -10.38
C PRO A 136 -0.74 3.47 -11.70
N VAL A 137 -1.43 3.73 -12.83
CA VAL A 137 -1.07 3.24 -14.18
C VAL A 137 0.40 3.50 -14.55
N GLN A 138 0.95 4.64 -14.13
CA GLN A 138 2.36 4.97 -14.36
C GLN A 138 3.30 3.99 -13.64
N GLN A 139 3.05 3.69 -12.36
CA GLN A 139 3.82 2.72 -11.60
C GLN A 139 3.65 1.31 -12.15
N GLU A 140 2.45 0.94 -12.61
CA GLU A 140 2.29 -0.37 -13.23
C GLU A 140 3.14 -0.53 -14.49
N THR A 141 3.22 0.53 -15.30
CA THR A 141 4.06 0.54 -16.51
C THR A 141 5.53 0.39 -16.14
N GLU A 142 5.98 1.09 -15.11
CA GLU A 142 7.33 0.98 -14.55
C GLU A 142 7.64 -0.45 -14.09
N TYR A 143 6.78 -1.07 -13.29
CA TYR A 143 6.99 -2.44 -12.81
C TYR A 143 7.03 -3.47 -13.94
N ARG A 144 6.26 -3.28 -15.02
CA ARG A 144 6.28 -4.19 -16.17
C ARG A 144 7.51 -4.02 -17.07
N THR A 145 8.09 -2.82 -17.12
CA THR A 145 9.10 -2.47 -18.15
C THR A 145 10.52 -2.33 -17.59
N LYS A 146 10.68 -2.20 -16.28
CA LYS A 146 11.97 -1.93 -15.64
C LYS A 146 12.29 -2.98 -14.59
N THR A 147 13.58 -3.25 -14.45
CA THR A 147 14.10 -4.05 -13.33
C THR A 147 14.10 -3.22 -12.04
N VAL A 148 14.10 -3.89 -10.89
CA VAL A 148 14.19 -3.24 -9.57
C VAL A 148 15.42 -2.33 -9.46
N ASP A 149 16.57 -2.75 -9.99
CA ASP A 149 17.80 -1.96 -9.96
C ASP A 149 17.68 -0.67 -10.80
N GLN A 150 17.03 -0.74 -11.97
CA GLN A 150 16.75 0.42 -12.80
C GLN A 150 15.81 1.40 -12.08
N LEU A 151 14.73 0.90 -11.47
CA LEU A 151 13.80 1.72 -10.69
C LEU A 151 14.50 2.42 -9.52
N ALA A 152 15.31 1.69 -8.76
CA ALA A 152 16.06 2.24 -7.65
C ALA A 152 17.11 3.27 -8.13
N GLN A 153 17.75 3.04 -9.27
CA GLN A 153 18.71 3.98 -9.85
C GLN A 153 18.03 5.28 -10.30
N GLU A 154 16.90 5.18 -11.00
CA GLU A 154 16.14 6.35 -11.44
C GLU A 154 15.61 7.17 -10.27
N ARG A 155 15.07 6.53 -9.24
CA ARG A 155 14.61 7.22 -8.01
C ARG A 155 15.76 7.92 -7.29
N ARG A 156 16.94 7.28 -7.21
CA ARG A 156 18.15 7.91 -6.65
C ARG A 156 18.58 9.12 -7.48
N ALA A 157 18.60 9.00 -8.80
CA ALA A 157 18.94 10.10 -9.70
C ALA A 157 17.92 11.26 -9.60
N ALA A 158 16.65 10.96 -9.33
CA ALA A 158 15.61 11.94 -9.08
C ALA A 158 15.64 12.55 -7.66
N GLY A 159 16.51 12.07 -6.77
CA GLY A 159 16.61 12.55 -5.40
C GLY A 159 15.44 12.16 -4.50
N THR A 160 14.70 11.09 -4.84
CA THR A 160 13.51 10.63 -4.09
C THR A 160 13.80 9.51 -3.08
N CYS A 161 15.08 9.12 -2.94
CA CYS A 161 15.50 8.13 -1.95
C CYS A 161 16.08 8.81 -0.71
N GLY A 162 15.63 8.36 0.47
CA GLY A 162 16.18 8.74 1.77
C GLY A 162 17.47 8.02 2.12
N THR A 163 18.14 8.51 3.16
CA THR A 163 19.24 7.82 3.82
C THR A 163 18.64 6.75 4.73
N GLY A 164 18.64 5.49 4.28
CA GLY A 164 18.11 4.38 5.10
C GLY A 164 18.83 4.25 6.46
N PRO A 165 18.33 3.38 7.36
CA PRO A 165 18.91 3.17 8.69
C PRO A 165 20.31 2.51 8.70
N SER A 166 20.97 2.37 7.56
CA SER A 166 22.42 2.12 7.49
C SER A 166 23.08 3.42 7.10
N GLY A 167 23.55 4.15 8.10
CA GLY A 167 24.38 5.32 7.88
C GLY A 167 25.59 4.97 7.03
N ASP A 168 25.77 5.75 5.96
CA ASP A 168 27.02 6.47 5.78
C ASP A 168 26.69 7.81 5.10
N PRO A 169 26.92 8.97 5.75
CA PRO A 169 26.90 10.26 5.10
C PRO A 169 28.18 10.42 4.27
N SER A 170 28.32 9.63 3.21
CA SER A 170 29.36 9.80 2.19
C SER A 170 28.97 9.09 0.91
N TYR A 171 27.92 9.60 0.27
CA TYR A 171 27.92 9.65 -1.19
C TYR A 171 27.85 11.12 -1.59
N ASP A 172 29.00 11.77 -1.56
CA ASP A 172 29.25 12.99 -2.30
C ASP A 172 29.08 12.65 -3.80
N PRO A 173 28.10 13.21 -4.52
CA PRO A 173 28.08 13.11 -5.98
C PRO A 173 29.14 14.07 -6.51
N SER A 174 30.41 13.78 -6.22
CA SER A 174 31.52 14.50 -6.83
C SER A 174 31.44 14.22 -8.33
N PRO A 175 31.32 15.24 -9.19
CA PRO A 175 31.33 15.03 -10.63
C PRO A 175 32.68 14.42 -10.97
N GLY A 176 32.66 13.24 -11.60
CA GLY A 176 33.87 12.52 -11.98
C GLY A 176 34.84 13.46 -12.71
N PRO A 177 36.16 13.38 -12.44
CA PRO A 177 37.11 14.26 -13.09
C PRO A 177 37.06 14.02 -14.60
N SER A 178 36.83 15.11 -15.35
CA SER A 178 37.15 15.19 -16.77
C SER A 178 38.54 14.60 -17.04
N PRO A 179 38.72 13.84 -18.13
CA PRO A 179 40.04 13.37 -18.51
C PRO A 179 40.85 14.58 -19.02
N GLU A 180 41.73 15.12 -18.17
CA GLU A 180 42.76 16.05 -18.61
C GLU A 180 44.01 15.30 -19.13
N PRO A 181 44.74 15.90 -20.08
CA PRO A 181 45.64 15.20 -20.97
C PRO A 181 46.99 14.89 -20.32
N SER A 182 47.54 13.73 -20.63
CA SER A 182 48.88 13.30 -20.21
C SER A 182 49.95 14.25 -20.78
N THR A 183 50.43 15.17 -19.94
CA THR A 183 51.69 15.89 -20.15
C THR A 183 52.84 14.94 -19.81
N GLY A 184 53.70 14.70 -20.80
CA GLY A 184 54.79 13.73 -20.74
C GLY A 184 55.88 14.04 -19.70
N PRO A 185 56.77 13.07 -19.44
CA PRO A 185 57.85 13.20 -18.47
C PRO A 185 58.99 14.08 -19.01
N ASP A 186 59.36 15.13 -18.25
CA ASP A 186 60.57 15.91 -18.48
C ASP A 186 61.76 15.26 -17.75
N PRO A 187 62.91 15.08 -18.43
CA PRO A 187 64.09 14.37 -17.90
C PRO A 187 64.98 15.29 -17.06
N SER A 188 65.58 14.77 -15.98
CA SER A 188 66.96 15.07 -15.53
C SER A 188 67.13 14.75 -14.03
N VAL A 189 67.72 13.60 -13.71
CA VAL A 189 68.76 13.51 -12.67
C VAL A 189 69.76 12.43 -13.08
N ASP A 190 71.03 12.80 -12.90
CA ASP A 190 72.28 12.37 -13.51
C ASP A 190 72.81 10.97 -13.05
N PRO A 191 73.55 10.25 -13.92
CA PRO A 191 74.13 8.93 -13.65
C PRO A 191 75.57 9.01 -13.14
N SER A 192 75.80 8.77 -11.85
CA SER A 192 77.14 8.42 -11.33
C SER A 192 77.08 7.87 -9.92
N SER A 193 77.17 6.54 -9.78
CA SER A 193 77.97 5.85 -8.74
C SER A 193 77.68 4.35 -8.80
N VAL A 194 78.47 3.64 -9.62
CA VAL A 194 78.67 2.20 -9.53
C VAL A 194 79.96 1.98 -8.75
N PRO A 195 79.96 1.05 -7.78
CA PRO A 195 80.99 0.01 -7.77
C PRO A 195 80.29 -1.36 -7.57
N THR A 196 80.32 -2.27 -8.54
CA THR A 196 81.40 -3.22 -8.90
C THR A 196 81.85 -4.09 -7.74
N SER A 197 81.56 -5.40 -7.88
CA SER A 197 82.06 -6.56 -7.15
C SER A 197 81.20 -7.05 -5.98
N PHE A 198 80.45 -8.14 -6.19
CA PHE A 198 80.84 -9.42 -5.59
C PHE A 198 80.24 -10.60 -6.38
N LEU A 199 81.11 -11.59 -6.58
CA LEU A 199 81.00 -12.77 -7.41
C LEU A 199 80.40 -13.97 -6.65
N MET A 200 79.95 -14.95 -7.46
CA MET A 200 79.75 -16.39 -7.18
C MET A 200 78.45 -16.78 -6.45
N GLN A 201 77.48 -17.45 -7.08
CA GLN A 201 77.45 -18.82 -7.64
C GLN A 201 77.58 -19.93 -6.57
N GLY A 202 76.54 -20.78 -6.50
CA GLY A 202 76.47 -22.00 -5.71
C GLY A 202 75.03 -22.41 -5.49
#